data_AF-B1VT41-F1
#
_entry.id   AF-B1VT41-F1
#
_cell.length_a   1.000
_cell.length_b   1.000
_cell.length_c   1.000
_cell.angle_alpha   90.00
_cell.angle_beta   90.00
_cell.angle_gamma   90.00
#
_symmetry.space_group_name_H-M   'P 1'
#
loop_
_entity.id
_entity.type
_entity.pdbx_description
1 polymer ?
#
loop_
_entity_poly.entity_id
_entity_poly.type
_entity_poly.pdbx_seq_one_letter_code
_entity_poly.pdbx_strand_id
1 'polypeptide(L)'
;MGKTKVLTLGDTEIRATRNEIGISVACNIKNTTDRTHDIKVTVSVGNGSDWVTTNNFEFQKVAAGQTASETTVMGASFEGELPDDPKIYVDSVIFS
;
A
#
# COMPACT_ATOMS: atom_id res chain seq x y z
N MET A 1 -16.64 -4.16 -9.34
CA MET A 1 -15.63 -3.82 -8.32
C MET A 1 -15.32 -5.07 -7.51
N GLY A 2 -14.04 -5.32 -7.22
CA GLY A 2 -13.60 -6.47 -6.43
C GLY A 2 -13.76 -6.24 -4.93
N LYS A 3 -13.41 -7.23 -4.11
CA LYS A 3 -13.45 -7.10 -2.65
C LYS A 3 -12.27 -6.27 -2.16
N THR A 4 -12.51 -5.37 -1.21
CA THR A 4 -11.41 -4.68 -0.51
C THR A 4 -10.68 -5.67 0.39
N LYS A 5 -9.36 -5.75 0.21
CA LYS A 5 -8.44 -6.46 1.11
C LYS A 5 -7.74 -5.46 1.99
N VAL A 6 -7.58 -5.84 3.26
CA VAL A 6 -6.90 -5.04 4.26
C VAL A 6 -5.80 -5.90 4.86
N LEU A 7 -4.59 -5.36 4.93
CA LEU A 7 -3.45 -5.94 5.62
C LEU A 7 -2.90 -4.91 6.59
N THR A 8 -2.65 -5.33 7.83
CA THR A 8 -2.00 -4.51 8.85
C THR A 8 -0.68 -5.14 9.25
N LEU A 9 0.40 -4.35 9.22
CA LEU A 9 1.71 -4.73 9.71
C LEU A 9 2.21 -3.63 10.65
N GLY A 10 2.22 -3.91 11.96
CA GLY A 10 2.52 -2.89 12.96
C GLY A 10 1.58 -1.70 12.83
N ASP A 11 2.15 -0.51 12.66
CA ASP A 11 1.43 0.77 12.52
C ASP A 11 1.05 1.11 11.07
N THR A 12 1.31 0.20 10.12
CA THR A 12 0.98 0.37 8.70
C THR A 12 -0.27 -0.43 8.34
N GLU A 13 -1.24 0.21 7.70
CA GLU A 13 -2.42 -0.42 7.11
C GLU A 13 -2.43 -0.20 5.60
N ILE A 14 -2.53 -1.28 4.84
CA ILE A 14 -2.71 -1.25 3.39
C ILE A 14 -4.12 -1.75 3.05
N ARG A 15 -4.81 -1.03 2.15
CA ARG A 15 -6.10 -1.44 1.59
C ARG A 15 -5.99 -1.56 0.08
N ALA A 16 -6.36 -2.69 -0.50
CA ALA A 16 -6.33 -2.91 -1.94
C ALA A 16 -7.70 -3.34 -2.47
N THR A 17 -8.21 -2.68 -3.52
CA THR A 17 -9.52 -2.98 -4.13
C THR A 17 -9.43 -2.90 -5.65
N ARG A 18 -9.80 -3.97 -6.36
CA ARG A 18 -9.92 -3.94 -7.83
C ARG A 18 -11.08 -3.01 -8.25
N ASN A 19 -10.80 -2.10 -9.17
CA ASN A 19 -11.78 -1.26 -9.84
C ASN A 19 -11.66 -1.42 -11.38
N GLU A 20 -12.32 -0.57 -12.15
CA GLU A 20 -12.35 -0.64 -13.62
C GLU A 20 -11.01 -0.30 -14.28
N ILE A 21 -10.15 0.45 -13.60
CA ILE A 21 -8.89 0.97 -14.14
C ILE A 21 -7.65 0.28 -13.57
N GLY A 22 -7.79 -0.58 -12.56
CA GLY A 22 -6.64 -1.13 -11.84
C GLY A 22 -7.00 -1.64 -10.44
N ILE A 23 -5.99 -1.70 -9.57
CA ILE A 23 -6.18 -1.94 -8.15
C ILE A 23 -5.92 -0.64 -7.40
N SER A 24 -6.97 -0.05 -6.82
CA SER A 24 -6.81 1.07 -5.88
C SER A 24 -6.14 0.57 -4.62
N VAL A 25 -4.98 1.15 -4.28
CA VAL A 25 -4.21 0.83 -3.09
C VAL A 25 -4.08 2.07 -2.22
N ALA A 26 -4.54 1.99 -0.97
CA ALA A 26 -4.34 3.01 0.06
C ALA A 26 -3.32 2.51 1.08
N CYS A 27 -2.40 3.39 1.48
CA CYS A 27 -1.41 3.15 2.53
C CYS A 27 -1.61 4.18 3.63
N ASN A 28 -1.90 3.71 4.84
CA ASN A 28 -1.93 4.51 6.06
C ASN A 28 -0.76 4.09 6.94
N ILE A 29 -0.02 5.03 7.51
CA ILE A 29 0.99 4.71 8.53
C ILE A 29 0.97 5.73 9.66
N LYS A 30 0.95 5.23 10.90
CA LYS A 30 1.12 6.06 12.09
C LYS A 30 2.59 6.11 12.50
N ASN A 31 3.13 7.31 12.67
CA ASN A 31 4.43 7.47 13.32
C ASN A 31 4.25 7.34 14.83
N THR A 32 4.61 6.19 15.39
CA THR A 32 4.53 5.91 16.84
C THR A 32 5.82 6.23 17.59
N THR A 33 6.85 6.76 16.91
CA THR A 33 8.06 7.21 17.57
C THR A 33 7.85 8.57 18.26
N ASP A 34 8.87 9.03 18.99
CA ASP A 34 8.88 10.29 19.74
C ASP A 34 9.36 11.50 18.93
N ARG A 35 9.63 11.33 17.63
CA ARG A 35 10.14 12.39 16.75
C ARG A 35 9.55 12.32 15.35
N THR A 36 9.71 13.41 14.61
CA THR A 36 9.34 13.48 13.19
C THR A 36 10.23 12.58 12.34
N HIS A 37 9.65 11.88 11.37
CA HIS A 37 10.35 11.02 10.41
C HIS A 37 9.89 11.25 8.98
N ASP A 38 10.80 11.00 8.04
CA ASP A 38 10.42 10.63 6.69
C ASP A 38 10.19 9.11 6.68
N ILE A 39 9.06 8.66 6.13
CA ILE A 39 8.64 7.26 6.17
C ILE A 39 8.46 6.76 4.75
N LYS A 40 9.10 5.63 4.43
CA LYS A 40 8.91 4.92 3.18
C LYS A 40 8.26 3.57 3.43
N VAL A 41 7.19 3.28 2.70
CA VAL A 41 6.52 1.98 2.71
C VAL A 41 6.54 1.41 1.30
N THR A 42 7.18 0.25 1.13
CA THR A 42 7.14 -0.50 -0.14
C THR A 42 6.07 -1.57 -0.05
N VAL A 43 5.15 -1.55 -1.01
CA VAL A 43 4.00 -2.45 -1.07
C VAL A 43 3.96 -3.13 -2.42
N SER A 44 3.80 -4.45 -2.41
CA SER A 44 3.48 -5.24 -3.59
C SER A 44 2.04 -5.75 -3.52
N VAL A 45 1.37 -5.74 -4.67
CA VAL A 45 0.03 -6.34 -4.82
C VAL A 45 0.05 -7.30 -6.00
N GLY A 46 -0.51 -8.49 -5.79
CA GLY A 46 -0.50 -9.54 -6.81
C GLY A 46 -1.71 -10.46 -6.79
N ASN A 47 -1.73 -11.41 -7.72
CA ASN A 47 -2.76 -12.46 -7.81
C ASN A 47 -2.43 -13.70 -6.96
N GLY A 48 -1.23 -13.76 -6.37
CA GLY A 48 -0.75 -14.90 -5.59
C GLY A 48 -0.14 -16.03 -6.43
N SER A 49 0.07 -15.81 -7.73
CA SER A 49 0.77 -16.73 -8.63
C SER A 49 1.95 -16.05 -9.32
N ASP A 50 1.67 -15.31 -10.39
CA ASP A 50 2.63 -14.90 -11.42
C ASP A 50 2.58 -13.39 -11.69
N TRP A 51 1.47 -12.73 -11.36
CA TRP A 51 1.33 -11.29 -11.51
C TRP A 51 1.53 -10.58 -10.17
N VAL A 52 2.45 -9.63 -10.16
CA VAL A 52 2.72 -8.72 -9.04
C VAL A 52 3.10 -7.35 -9.58
N THR A 53 2.69 -6.30 -8.87
CA THR A 53 3.09 -4.93 -9.12
C THR A 53 3.47 -4.28 -7.80
N THR A 54 4.44 -3.36 -7.81
CA THR A 54 5.03 -2.77 -6.61
C THR A 54 4.95 -1.26 -6.66
N ASN A 55 4.64 -0.63 -5.53
CA ASN A 55 4.64 0.82 -5.35
C ASN A 55 5.42 1.21 -4.09
N ASN A 56 6.06 2.38 -4.12
CA ASN A 56 6.65 3.03 -2.96
C ASN A 56 5.77 4.21 -2.54
N PHE A 57 5.30 4.19 -1.29
CA PHE A 57 4.69 5.35 -0.64
C PHE A 57 5.76 6.09 0.15
N GLU A 58 5.89 7.39 -0.06
CA GLU A 58 6.92 8.22 0.56
C GLU A 58 6.25 9.38 1.29
N PHE A 59 6.22 9.29 2.62
CA PHE A 59 5.61 10.29 3.50
C PHE A 59 6.70 11.15 4.11
N GLN A 60 6.69 12.45 3.80
CA GLN A 60 7.68 13.37 4.34
C GLN A 60 7.20 14.02 5.64
N LYS A 61 8.12 14.18 6.60
CA LYS A 61 7.94 14.94 7.84
C LYS A 61 6.70 14.53 8.65
N VAL A 62 6.46 13.23 8.79
CA VAL A 62 5.37 12.69 9.61
C VAL A 62 5.72 12.91 11.08
N ALA A 63 5.02 13.85 11.74
CA ALA A 63 5.29 14.17 13.14
C ALA A 63 4.94 13.01 14.09
N ALA A 64 5.55 13.00 15.28
CA ALA A 64 5.27 12.02 16.32
C ALA A 64 3.76 11.94 16.64
N GLY A 65 3.23 10.73 16.67
CA GLY A 65 1.81 10.44 16.91
C GLY A 65 0.88 10.69 15.72
N GLN A 66 1.34 11.30 14.62
CA GLN A 66 0.52 11.57 13.44
C GLN A 66 0.38 10.33 12.53
N THR A 67 -0.69 10.31 11.75
CA THR A 67 -0.92 9.32 10.69
C THR A 67 -0.79 10.00 9.34
N ALA A 68 0.02 9.43 8.45
CA ALA A 68 0.11 9.81 7.05
C ALA A 68 -0.70 8.82 6.19
N SER A 69 -1.26 9.31 5.08
CA SER A 69 -2.11 8.51 4.19
C SER A 69 -1.90 8.93 2.74
N GLU A 70 -1.76 7.95 1.86
CA GLU A 70 -1.71 8.14 0.41
C GLU A 70 -2.45 7.02 -0.33
N THR A 71 -2.83 7.30 -1.57
CA THR A 71 -3.52 6.35 -2.44
C THR A 71 -2.92 6.34 -3.83
N THR A 72 -2.85 5.18 -4.47
CA THR A 72 -2.45 5.02 -5.87
C THR A 72 -3.31 3.98 -6.59
N VAL A 73 -3.18 3.91 -7.90
CA VAL A 73 -3.78 2.84 -8.73
C VAL A 73 -2.65 2.03 -9.34
N MET A 74 -2.61 0.75 -9.03
CA MET A 74 -1.58 -0.19 -9.49
C MET A 74 -2.15 -1.11 -10.58
N GLY A 75 -1.30 -1.52 -11.53
CA GLY A 75 -1.70 -2.44 -12.61
C GLY A 75 -2.56 -1.82 -13.71
N ALA A 76 -2.64 -0.49 -13.82
CA ALA A 76 -3.53 0.18 -14.77
C ALA A 76 -3.19 -0.08 -16.25
N SER A 77 -1.93 -0.39 -16.56
CA SER A 77 -1.46 -0.72 -17.90
C SER A 77 -1.27 -2.22 -18.12
N PHE A 78 -1.81 -3.07 -17.22
CA PHE A 78 -1.69 -4.51 -17.36
C PHE A 78 -2.76 -5.04 -18.32
N GLU A 79 -2.35 -5.64 -19.42
CA GLU A 79 -3.22 -6.19 -20.48
C GLU A 79 -3.87 -7.54 -20.11
N GLY A 80 -3.69 -8.01 -18.88
CA GLY A 80 -4.25 -9.26 -18.38
C GLY A 80 -5.36 -9.07 -17.35
N GLU A 81 -5.92 -10.18 -16.86
CA GLU A 81 -6.97 -10.12 -15.84
C GLU A 81 -6.39 -9.76 -14.47
N LEU A 82 -6.83 -8.63 -13.91
CA LEU A 82 -6.51 -8.24 -12.55
C LEU A 82 -7.31 -9.06 -11.53
N PRO A 83 -6.72 -9.44 -10.38
CA PRO A 83 -7.41 -10.26 -9.39
C PRO A 83 -8.55 -9.52 -8.69
N ASP A 84 -9.72 -10.17 -8.59
CA ASP A 84 -10.84 -9.69 -7.74
C ASP A 84 -10.55 -9.84 -6.22
N ASP A 85 -9.62 -10.72 -5.87
CA ASP A 85 -9.10 -10.98 -4.52
C ASP A 85 -7.57 -10.70 -4.51
N PRO A 86 -7.16 -9.42 -4.48
CA PRO A 86 -5.74 -9.06 -4.53
C PRO A 86 -4.99 -9.52 -3.27
N LYS A 87 -3.77 -10.02 -3.42
CA LYS A 87 -2.86 -10.30 -2.30
C LYS A 87 -1.97 -9.11 -2.05
N ILE A 88 -1.91 -8.67 -0.79
CA ILE A 88 -1.08 -7.53 -0.37
C ILE A 88 0.17 -8.08 0.31
N TYR A 89 1.31 -7.50 -0.01
CA TYR A 89 2.60 -7.75 0.61
C TYR A 89 3.20 -6.40 1.03
N VAL A 90 3.58 -6.25 2.30
CA VAL A 90 4.37 -5.10 2.76
C VAL A 90 5.83 -5.54 2.73
N ASP A 91 6.56 -5.06 1.73
CA ASP A 91 7.94 -5.49 1.46
C ASP A 91 8.93 -4.80 2.41
N SER A 92 8.69 -3.53 2.74
CA SER A 92 9.48 -2.82 3.76
C SER A 92 8.74 -1.62 4.36
N VAL A 93 9.14 -1.26 5.57
CA VAL A 93 8.75 -0.01 6.25
C VAL A 93 10.02 0.59 6.82
N ILE A 94 10.39 1.79 6.37
CA ILE A 94 11.63 2.47 6.74
C ILE A 94 11.29 3.83 7.32
N PHE A 95 11.85 4.12 8.50
CA PHE A 95 11.82 5.43 9.15
C PHE A 95 13.22 6.04 9.06
N SER A 96 13.31 7.25 8.50
CA SER A 96 14.57 8.01 8.37
C SER A 96 14.49 9.39 9.01
#